data_AF-A0AAD2FVR5-F1
#
_entry.id   AF-A0AAD2FVR5-F1
#
_cell.length_a   1.000
_cell.length_b   1.000
_cell.length_c   1.000
_cell.angle_alpha   90.00
_cell.angle_beta   90.00
_cell.angle_gamma   90.00
#
_symmetry.space_group_name_H-M   'P 1'
#
loop_
_entity.id
_entity.type
_entity.pdbx_description
1 polymer ?
#
loop_
_entity_poly.entity_id
_entity_poly.type
_entity_poly.pdbx_seq_one_letter_code
_entity_poly.pdbx_strand_id
1 'polypeptide(L)'
;MGATAEPFVQRTLKDCNHQDVFHIQNSGTQRCIALKSHAEESGRTELRAIMETCDDVAKRQQWTQIAADFLVRSHFDSSKCLFPSKSSIVALVDCEDENWMDASWEKYSDKTIRNTDHEDDCWDEHHGKYLVLSECVANRQEQLWTSFSSDPSCPDTVIRDKSRAGNTTDSTNNTNIASTDNSTDSNSWFNPQAIEDHVNALGPWGIYYFGLVYVAIEIVCIPAVPLTITAGYLFGIWKGFAVVLISAGTAAALSFTIGRTLLRSYVLRKLEGYPKFKKLDKALGKEGFRVMFLIQISPFFPFAMGNYFYATTSINFWSFWFGTLLGISPGSFVYCYSGHVGQTLLSDASGMIYPWYVYILFLLVVIVILHLIATTANRIIEEMNEEEEEVDNEHLEKLTPVT
;
A
#
# COMPACT_ATOMS: atom_id res chain seq x y z
N MET A 1 -9.60 -19.52 64.25
CA MET A 1 -8.78 -20.45 63.44
C MET A 1 -9.33 -20.43 62.03
N GLY A 2 -8.51 -19.99 61.06
CA GLY A 2 -8.63 -20.29 59.63
C GLY A 2 -9.81 -19.70 58.86
N ALA A 3 -9.79 -18.41 58.54
CA ALA A 3 -10.42 -17.92 57.31
C ALA A 3 -9.36 -18.02 56.20
N THR A 4 -9.57 -18.94 55.27
CA THR A 4 -8.74 -19.14 54.08
C THR A 4 -8.81 -17.90 53.21
N ALA A 5 -7.67 -17.23 53.03
CA ALA A 5 -7.49 -16.20 52.02
C ALA A 5 -7.59 -16.86 50.63
N GLU A 6 -8.56 -16.43 49.83
CA GLU A 6 -8.57 -16.74 48.39
C GLU A 6 -7.38 -16.02 47.72
N PRO A 7 -6.71 -16.64 46.74
CA PRO A 7 -5.55 -16.04 46.11
C PRO A 7 -5.98 -14.85 45.24
N PHE A 8 -5.31 -13.71 45.45
CA PHE A 8 -5.36 -12.54 44.58
C PHE A 8 -4.85 -12.95 43.19
N VAL A 9 -5.79 -13.24 42.28
CA VAL A 9 -5.48 -13.59 40.89
C VAL A 9 -4.88 -12.37 40.22
N GLN A 10 -3.58 -12.39 39.95
CA GLN A 10 -2.96 -11.50 38.96
C GLN A 10 -3.58 -11.83 37.59
N ARG A 11 -4.66 -11.14 37.23
CA ARG A 11 -5.21 -11.16 35.88
C ARG A 11 -4.28 -10.32 35.00
N THR A 12 -3.61 -10.99 34.07
CA THR A 12 -2.78 -10.37 33.03
C THR A 12 -3.62 -9.52 32.07
N LEU A 13 -2.98 -8.61 31.32
CA LEU A 13 -3.51 -7.76 30.22
C LEU A 13 -4.45 -8.47 29.20
N LYS A 14 -4.59 -9.78 29.26
CA LYS A 14 -5.41 -10.66 28.43
C LYS A 14 -6.91 -10.60 28.74
N ASP A 15 -7.30 -10.04 29.90
CA ASP A 15 -8.70 -9.96 30.36
C ASP A 15 -9.37 -8.59 30.12
N CYS A 16 -8.63 -7.59 29.64
CA CYS A 16 -9.15 -6.28 29.23
C CYS A 16 -9.37 -6.31 27.71
N ASN A 17 -10.58 -6.02 27.26
CA ASN A 17 -10.97 -6.17 25.86
C ASN A 17 -10.56 -4.89 25.10
N HIS A 18 -10.16 -4.97 23.84
CA HIS A 18 -9.78 -3.79 23.02
C HIS A 18 -10.92 -2.76 22.79
N GLN A 19 -12.05 -2.89 23.49
CA GLN A 19 -13.21 -2.01 23.51
C GLN A 19 -13.31 -1.17 24.79
N ASP A 20 -12.24 -1.07 25.57
CA ASP A 20 -12.28 -0.37 26.85
C ASP A 20 -12.48 1.14 26.66
N VAL A 21 -13.43 1.69 27.42
CA VAL A 21 -13.79 3.10 27.41
C VAL A 21 -12.85 3.87 28.33
N PHE A 22 -12.14 4.83 27.76
CA PHE A 22 -11.16 5.64 28.47
C PHE A 22 -11.43 7.12 28.32
N HIS A 23 -10.83 7.88 29.24
CA HIS A 23 -10.81 9.33 29.21
C HIS A 23 -9.41 9.80 28.83
N ILE A 24 -9.33 10.87 28.06
CA ILE A 24 -8.07 11.49 27.68
C ILE A 24 -7.93 12.79 28.45
N GLN A 25 -6.88 12.87 29.26
CA GLN A 25 -6.57 13.98 30.13
C GLN A 25 -5.24 14.62 29.74
N ASN A 26 -5.22 15.95 29.73
CA ASN A 26 -3.97 16.71 29.72
C ASN A 26 -3.38 16.72 31.14
N SER A 27 -2.19 16.14 31.30
CA SER A 27 -1.49 16.06 32.59
C SER A 27 -1.07 17.43 33.14
N GLY A 28 -0.78 18.40 32.28
CA GLY A 28 -0.35 19.74 32.69
C GLY A 28 -1.50 20.61 33.18
N THR A 29 -2.67 20.53 32.53
CA THR A 29 -3.84 21.37 32.84
C THR A 29 -4.92 20.65 33.65
N GLN A 30 -4.83 19.31 33.76
CA GLN A 30 -5.81 18.43 34.41
C GLN A 30 -7.22 18.49 33.79
N ARG A 31 -7.30 18.81 32.49
CA ARG A 31 -8.55 18.87 31.73
C ARG A 31 -8.69 17.66 30.82
N CYS A 32 -9.93 17.26 30.57
CA CYS A 32 -10.28 16.15 29.71
C CYS A 32 -10.89 16.62 28.39
N ILE A 33 -10.67 15.83 27.34
CA ILE A 33 -11.26 16.06 26.03
C ILE A 33 -12.74 15.66 26.09
N ALA A 34 -13.62 16.61 25.78
CA ALA A 34 -15.05 16.45 25.77
C ALA A 34 -15.64 16.83 24.41
N LEU A 35 -16.78 16.22 24.07
CA LEU A 35 -17.55 16.59 22.90
C LEU A 35 -18.67 17.56 23.25
N LYS A 36 -18.76 18.65 22.47
CA LYS A 36 -19.82 19.63 22.62
C LYS A 36 -20.38 20.04 21.27
N SER A 37 -21.71 20.11 21.20
CA SER A 37 -22.43 20.69 20.07
C SER A 37 -22.28 22.22 20.09
N HIS A 38 -21.78 22.77 18.99
CA HIS A 38 -21.67 24.20 18.75
C HIS A 38 -22.65 24.59 17.63
N ALA A 39 -23.46 25.63 17.88
CA ALA A 39 -24.34 26.18 16.85
C ALA A 39 -23.52 27.12 15.94
N GLU A 40 -23.46 26.83 14.64
CA GLU A 40 -22.91 27.76 13.67
C GLU A 40 -23.93 28.85 13.31
N GLU A 41 -23.44 30.01 12.86
CA GLU A 41 -24.27 31.10 12.34
C GLU A 41 -25.10 30.69 11.11
N SER A 42 -24.70 29.61 10.43
CA SER A 42 -25.41 28.96 9.31
C SER A 42 -26.68 28.19 9.74
N GLY A 43 -26.93 28.05 11.04
CA GLY A 43 -28.05 27.27 11.59
C GLY A 43 -27.78 25.75 11.65
N ARG A 44 -26.59 25.31 11.24
CA ARG A 44 -26.11 23.93 11.36
C ARG A 44 -25.45 23.74 12.73
N THR A 45 -25.70 22.58 13.35
CA THR A 45 -25.02 22.20 14.61
C THR A 45 -23.82 21.34 14.28
N GLU A 46 -22.63 21.78 14.70
CA GLU A 46 -21.37 21.07 14.49
C GLU A 46 -20.85 20.56 15.84
N LEU A 47 -20.37 19.32 15.89
CA LEU A 47 -19.68 18.80 17.07
C LEU A 47 -18.23 19.26 17.04
N ARG A 48 -17.69 19.65 18.20
CA ARG A 48 -16.27 20.01 18.35
C ARG A 48 -15.67 19.36 19.58
N ALA A 49 -14.39 19.00 19.49
CA ALA A 49 -13.59 18.58 20.62
C ALA A 49 -13.19 19.82 21.43
N ILE A 50 -13.51 19.82 22.72
CA ILE A 50 -13.24 20.91 23.66
C ILE A 50 -12.56 20.39 24.91
N MET A 51 -11.94 21.28 25.66
CA MET A 51 -11.31 20.97 26.95
C MET A 51 -12.24 21.34 28.11
N GLU A 52 -12.56 20.37 28.97
CA GLU A 52 -13.43 20.54 30.14
C GLU A 52 -12.80 19.92 31.39
N THR A 53 -13.33 20.19 32.57
CA THR A 53 -12.97 19.45 33.79
C THR A 53 -13.31 17.97 33.62
N CYS A 54 -12.38 17.10 34.02
CA CYS A 54 -12.57 15.65 33.94
C CYS A 54 -13.75 15.18 34.79
N ASP A 55 -14.64 14.40 34.18
CA ASP A 55 -15.79 13.76 34.80
C ASP A 55 -15.89 12.34 34.25
N ASP A 56 -15.49 11.36 35.06
CA ASP A 56 -15.35 9.95 34.69
C ASP A 56 -16.70 9.29 34.33
N VAL A 57 -17.83 9.94 34.63
CA VAL A 57 -19.18 9.47 34.32
C VAL A 57 -19.72 10.12 33.03
N ALA A 58 -19.11 11.22 32.58
CA ALA A 58 -19.60 11.96 31.44
C ALA A 58 -19.33 11.21 30.13
N LYS A 59 -20.36 10.62 29.53
CA LYS A 59 -20.28 9.95 28.20
C LYS A 59 -19.63 10.80 27.09
N ARG A 60 -19.74 12.13 27.16
CA ARG A 60 -19.10 13.04 26.20
C ARG A 60 -17.58 13.12 26.31
N GLN A 61 -17.00 12.60 27.39
CA GLN A 61 -15.54 12.52 27.65
C GLN A 61 -14.99 11.10 27.46
N GLN A 62 -15.86 10.16 27.08
CA GLN A 62 -15.53 8.76 26.89
C GLN A 62 -15.13 8.51 25.45
N TRP A 63 -14.00 7.84 25.29
CA TRP A 63 -13.40 7.52 24.01
C TRP A 63 -13.09 6.04 23.93
N THR A 64 -13.07 5.52 22.71
CA THR A 64 -12.74 4.12 22.43
C THR A 64 -11.76 4.07 21.27
N GLN A 65 -10.80 3.17 21.37
CA GLN A 65 -9.84 2.92 20.32
C GLN A 65 -10.40 1.88 19.34
N ILE A 66 -10.31 2.14 18.04
CA ILE A 66 -10.84 1.19 17.03
C ILE A 66 -9.78 0.20 16.54
N ALA A 67 -8.54 0.65 16.31
CA ALA A 67 -7.51 -0.13 15.62
C ALA A 67 -6.13 0.06 16.27
N ALA A 68 -5.18 -0.82 15.93
CA ALA A 68 -3.80 -0.78 16.42
C ALA A 68 -3.05 0.51 16.06
N ASP A 69 -3.56 1.26 15.08
CA ASP A 69 -3.02 2.55 14.59
C ASP A 69 -3.88 3.74 15.08
N PHE A 70 -4.62 3.51 16.16
CA PHE A 70 -5.20 4.50 17.09
C PHE A 70 -6.10 5.59 16.48
N LEU A 71 -7.15 5.15 15.81
CA LEU A 71 -8.34 5.98 15.62
C LEU A 71 -9.10 6.13 16.96
N VAL A 72 -9.29 7.37 17.42
CA VAL A 72 -10.02 7.67 18.66
C VAL A 72 -11.48 8.00 18.32
N ARG A 73 -12.38 7.07 18.63
CA ARG A 73 -13.82 7.18 18.41
C ARG A 73 -14.51 7.74 19.65
N SER A 74 -15.47 8.62 19.42
CA SER A 74 -16.37 9.06 20.48
C SER A 74 -17.30 7.95 20.93
N HIS A 75 -17.44 7.78 22.24
CA HIS A 75 -18.50 6.93 22.80
C HIS A 75 -19.86 7.65 22.85
N PHE A 76 -19.87 8.99 22.79
CA PHE A 76 -21.10 9.80 22.74
C PHE A 76 -21.76 9.78 21.36
N ASP A 77 -20.95 9.78 20.30
CA ASP A 77 -21.40 9.64 18.91
C ASP A 77 -20.47 8.68 18.17
N SER A 78 -20.89 7.42 18.05
CA SER A 78 -20.07 6.35 17.47
C SER A 78 -19.73 6.55 16.00
N SER A 79 -20.37 7.50 15.30
CA SER A 79 -19.99 7.85 13.92
C SER A 79 -18.77 8.76 13.89
N LYS A 80 -18.41 9.45 14.98
CA LYS A 80 -17.40 10.51 14.99
C LYS A 80 -16.05 10.08 15.54
N CYS A 81 -15.00 10.44 14.82
CA CYS A 81 -13.61 10.16 15.15
C CYS A 81 -12.75 11.44 15.11
N LEU A 82 -11.73 11.51 15.98
CA LEU A 82 -10.78 12.62 16.01
C LEU A 82 -9.85 12.57 14.80
N PHE A 83 -9.78 13.67 14.04
CA PHE A 83 -9.08 13.76 12.76
C PHE A 83 -8.18 15.01 12.69
N PRO A 84 -6.96 14.90 12.13
CA PRO A 84 -6.11 16.07 11.91
C PRO A 84 -6.71 16.98 10.82
N SER A 85 -6.96 18.25 11.12
CA SER A 85 -7.41 19.21 10.12
C SER A 85 -6.29 20.14 9.68
N LYS A 86 -6.30 20.54 8.40
CA LYS A 86 -5.45 21.62 7.84
C LYS A 86 -5.66 22.98 8.52
N SER A 87 -6.77 23.16 9.24
CA SER A 87 -7.05 24.38 10.01
C SER A 87 -6.39 24.41 11.39
N SER A 88 -5.45 23.48 11.66
CA SER A 88 -4.79 23.25 12.95
C SER A 88 -5.73 22.90 14.11
N ILE A 89 -7.04 22.77 13.91
CA ILE A 89 -8.00 22.34 14.95
C ILE A 89 -8.26 20.85 14.75
N VAL A 90 -8.20 20.04 15.80
CA VAL A 90 -8.57 18.63 15.66
C VAL A 90 -10.07 18.53 15.36
N ALA A 91 -10.39 18.03 14.17
CA ALA A 91 -11.75 17.95 13.65
C ALA A 91 -12.41 16.63 14.04
N LEU A 92 -13.73 16.55 13.84
CA LEU A 92 -14.52 15.34 14.00
C LEU A 92 -15.08 14.93 12.64
N VAL A 93 -14.61 13.80 12.13
CA VAL A 93 -15.05 13.24 10.85
C VAL A 93 -15.83 11.96 11.07
N ASP A 94 -16.58 11.54 10.06
CA ASP A 94 -17.24 10.24 10.10
C ASP A 94 -16.22 9.12 9.93
N CYS A 95 -16.19 8.18 10.88
CA CYS A 95 -15.17 7.12 10.95
C CYS A 95 -15.22 6.13 9.77
N GLU A 96 -16.28 6.16 8.95
CA GLU A 96 -16.51 5.25 7.82
C GLU A 96 -16.18 5.89 6.46
N ASP A 97 -15.79 7.17 6.42
CA ASP A 97 -15.49 7.91 5.18
C ASP A 97 -14.06 7.61 4.68
N GLU A 98 -13.88 7.34 3.38
CA GLU A 98 -12.65 6.81 2.73
C GLU A 98 -11.37 7.66 2.96
N ASN A 99 -11.50 8.86 3.52
CA ASN A 99 -10.39 9.76 3.90
C ASN A 99 -9.77 9.47 5.28
N TRP A 100 -10.17 8.39 5.96
CA TRP A 100 -9.69 8.06 7.32
C TRP A 100 -8.19 7.67 7.39
N MET A 101 -7.52 7.47 6.25
CA MET A 101 -6.12 7.00 6.21
C MET A 101 -5.12 7.96 6.87
N ASP A 102 -5.43 9.26 7.00
CA ASP A 102 -4.56 10.26 7.64
C ASP A 102 -4.80 10.42 9.17
N ALA A 103 -5.73 9.65 9.74
CA ALA A 103 -6.24 9.81 11.10
C ALA A 103 -5.47 9.00 12.17
N SER A 104 -4.17 8.82 11.96
CA SER A 104 -3.31 8.00 12.80
C SER A 104 -2.66 8.83 13.93
N TRP A 105 -2.81 8.38 15.19
CA TRP A 105 -2.27 9.09 16.37
C TRP A 105 -1.30 8.19 17.15
N GLU A 106 -0.05 8.62 17.31
CA GLU A 106 0.96 7.90 18.11
C GLU A 106 1.28 8.65 19.41
N LYS A 107 1.36 7.92 20.53
CA LYS A 107 1.83 8.48 21.80
C LYS A 107 3.32 8.19 22.00
N TYR A 108 4.05 9.24 22.37
CA TYR A 108 5.49 9.18 22.57
C TYR A 108 5.86 9.17 24.06
N SER A 109 7.10 8.77 24.32
CA SER A 109 7.68 8.64 25.68
C SER A 109 7.69 9.94 26.48
N ASP A 110 7.67 11.06 25.79
CA ASP A 110 7.60 12.42 26.34
C ASP A 110 6.16 12.83 26.71
N LYS A 111 5.20 11.90 26.63
CA LYS A 111 3.75 12.10 26.84
C LYS A 111 3.08 12.96 25.79
N THR A 112 3.72 13.22 24.65
CA THR A 112 3.07 13.89 23.52
C THR A 112 2.26 12.89 22.68
N ILE A 113 1.21 13.37 22.03
CA ILE A 113 0.44 12.62 21.03
C ILE A 113 0.66 13.31 19.69
N ARG A 114 1.13 12.57 18.69
CA ARG A 114 1.55 13.07 17.38
C ARG A 114 0.75 12.42 16.26
N ASN A 115 0.53 13.15 15.18
CA ASN A 115 -0.01 12.56 13.97
C ASN A 115 1.11 11.91 13.14
N THR A 116 0.91 10.68 12.69
CA THR A 116 1.93 9.93 11.96
C THR A 116 2.02 10.26 10.47
N ASP A 117 0.98 10.88 9.90
CA ASP A 117 0.89 11.16 8.46
C ASP A 117 1.15 12.65 8.11
N HIS A 118 1.03 13.56 9.09
CA HIS A 118 1.20 15.01 8.92
C HIS A 118 2.24 15.62 9.86
N GLU A 119 3.39 16.01 9.28
CA GLU A 119 4.40 16.96 9.81
C GLU A 119 4.90 16.74 11.26
N ASP A 120 4.64 15.57 11.87
CA ASP A 120 4.91 15.28 13.29
C ASP A 120 4.26 16.32 14.25
N ASP A 121 3.11 16.89 13.90
CA ASP A 121 2.42 17.85 14.77
C ASP A 121 1.88 17.20 16.06
N CYS A 122 1.99 17.92 17.17
CA CYS A 122 1.55 17.49 18.50
C CYS A 122 0.15 18.03 18.84
N TRP A 123 -0.63 17.23 19.57
CA TRP A 123 -1.83 17.69 20.27
C TRP A 123 -1.46 18.76 21.29
N ASP A 124 -2.10 19.91 21.19
CA ASP A 124 -1.89 21.08 22.05
C ASP A 124 -3.24 21.62 22.55
N GLU A 125 -3.30 21.91 23.84
CA GLU A 125 -4.43 22.58 24.46
C GLU A 125 -4.37 24.10 24.22
N HIS A 126 -5.14 24.58 23.25
CA HIS A 126 -5.18 26.01 22.94
C HIS A 126 -6.10 26.78 23.89
N HIS A 127 -5.52 27.68 24.68
CA HIS A 127 -6.22 28.56 25.63
C HIS A 127 -7.19 27.85 26.59
N GLY A 128 -6.94 26.57 26.88
CA GLY A 128 -7.79 25.74 27.72
C GLY A 128 -9.22 25.55 27.24
N LYS A 129 -9.44 25.66 25.93
CA LYS A 129 -10.77 25.54 25.31
C LYS A 129 -10.83 24.51 24.21
N TYR A 130 -9.81 24.44 23.35
CA TYR A 130 -9.85 23.64 22.13
C TYR A 130 -8.62 22.75 22.02
N LEU A 131 -8.81 21.60 21.36
CA LEU A 131 -7.71 20.73 20.95
C LEU A 131 -7.23 21.17 19.57
N VAL A 132 -5.95 21.52 19.47
CA VAL A 132 -5.30 21.95 18.22
C VAL A 132 -4.06 21.11 17.95
N LEU A 133 -3.54 21.25 16.73
CA LEU A 133 -2.25 20.76 16.28
C LEU A 133 -1.26 21.92 16.27
N SER A 134 -0.09 21.68 16.84
CA SER A 134 1.01 22.63 16.83
C SER A 134 2.36 21.90 16.88
N GLU A 135 3.42 22.61 16.54
CA GLU A 135 4.78 22.09 16.62
C GLU A 135 5.08 21.46 17.99
N CYS A 136 5.66 20.25 17.96
CA CYS A 136 6.01 19.51 19.16
C CYS A 136 7.10 20.21 19.96
N VAL A 137 6.79 20.58 21.21
CA VAL A 137 7.74 21.19 22.14
C VAL A 137 7.83 20.33 23.41
N ALA A 138 9.01 19.77 23.64
CA ALA A 138 9.26 18.94 24.82
C ALA A 138 8.93 19.69 26.13
N ASN A 139 8.23 19.01 27.04
CA ASN A 139 7.81 19.52 28.35
C ASN A 139 6.84 20.72 28.35
N ARG A 140 6.22 21.07 27.21
CA ARG A 140 5.12 22.03 27.19
C ARG A 140 3.92 21.42 27.92
N GLN A 141 3.40 22.10 28.95
CA GLN A 141 2.32 21.58 29.81
C GLN A 141 1.06 21.25 29.00
N GLU A 142 0.76 22.07 28.00
CA GLU A 142 -0.37 21.97 27.10
C GLU A 142 -0.27 20.78 26.12
N GLN A 143 0.87 20.09 26.05
CA GLN A 143 1.11 18.93 25.16
C GLN A 143 1.36 17.61 25.92
N LEU A 144 1.18 17.60 27.25
CA LEU A 144 1.37 16.39 28.06
C LEU A 144 0.04 15.65 28.21
N TRP A 145 -0.06 14.45 27.64
CA TRP A 145 -1.30 13.68 27.58
C TRP A 145 -1.21 12.34 28.28
N THR A 146 -2.28 12.01 29.00
CA THR A 146 -2.49 10.79 29.75
C THR A 146 -3.88 10.25 29.49
N SER A 147 -4.05 8.96 29.67
CA SER A 147 -5.34 8.29 29.56
C SER A 147 -5.59 7.50 30.83
N PHE A 148 -6.84 7.45 31.26
CA PHE A 148 -7.26 6.65 32.40
C PHE A 148 -8.54 5.88 32.04
N SER A 149 -8.64 4.65 32.54
CA SER A 149 -9.80 3.79 32.30
C SER A 149 -10.95 4.18 33.21
N SER A 150 -12.18 4.00 32.72
CA SER A 150 -13.38 4.10 33.55
C SER A 150 -13.56 2.86 34.46
N ASP A 151 -12.87 1.76 34.14
CA ASP A 151 -12.86 0.53 34.93
C ASP A 151 -11.55 0.44 35.76
N PRO A 152 -11.62 0.53 37.10
CA PRO A 152 -10.45 0.47 37.98
C PRO A 152 -9.76 -0.91 38.00
N SER A 153 -10.35 -1.94 37.38
CA SER A 153 -9.75 -3.26 37.23
C SER A 153 -8.83 -3.41 36.02
N CYS A 154 -8.86 -2.45 35.08
CA CYS A 154 -7.97 -2.40 33.94
C CYS A 154 -6.83 -1.39 34.17
N PRO A 155 -5.58 -1.71 33.76
CA PRO A 155 -4.49 -0.75 33.77
C PRO A 155 -4.83 0.43 32.85
N ASP A 156 -4.27 1.61 33.13
CA ASP A 156 -4.42 2.79 32.27
C ASP A 156 -4.17 2.38 30.80
N THR A 157 -5.21 2.48 29.97
CA THR A 157 -5.15 2.05 28.57
C THR A 157 -4.24 3.01 27.83
N VAL A 158 -3.02 2.55 27.58
CA VAL A 158 -1.97 3.34 26.93
C VAL A 158 -2.23 3.38 25.42
N ILE A 159 -2.46 4.58 24.88
CA ILE A 159 -2.19 4.84 23.45
C ILE A 159 -0.75 4.36 23.19
N ARG A 160 -0.50 3.39 22.30
CA ARG A 160 0.73 2.56 22.24
C ARG A 160 1.99 3.39 22.58
N ASP A 161 2.66 3.03 23.68
CA ASP A 161 3.97 3.59 24.03
C ASP A 161 5.06 2.87 23.23
N LYS A 162 5.71 3.59 22.31
CA LYS A 162 6.87 3.07 21.54
C LYS A 162 8.08 2.72 22.41
N SER A 163 8.12 3.19 23.67
CA SER A 163 9.21 2.93 24.62
C SER A 163 9.30 1.53 25.19
N ARG A 164 8.34 0.63 24.93
CA ARG A 164 8.39 -0.76 25.45
C ARG A 164 8.72 -1.82 24.40
N ALA A 165 9.39 -1.43 23.32
CA ALA A 165 10.01 -2.36 22.37
C ALA A 165 11.55 -2.39 22.44
N GLY A 166 12.16 -1.66 23.39
CA GLY A 166 13.63 -1.57 23.52
C GLY A 166 14.11 -1.77 24.94
N ASN A 167 14.99 -2.77 25.13
CA ASN A 167 15.85 -3.02 26.30
C ASN A 167 15.18 -3.37 27.64
N THR A 168 15.00 -4.67 27.87
CA THR A 168 15.33 -5.28 29.17
C THR A 168 16.29 -6.45 28.93
N THR A 169 17.58 -6.20 29.17
CA THR A 169 18.55 -7.24 29.48
C THR A 169 18.22 -7.77 30.87
N ASP A 170 17.38 -8.80 30.94
CA ASP A 170 17.41 -9.74 32.06
C ASP A 170 18.01 -11.05 31.58
N SER A 171 19.33 -11.14 31.76
CA SER A 171 20.04 -12.40 31.77
C SER A 171 19.53 -13.23 32.95
N THR A 172 18.60 -14.15 32.73
CA THR A 172 18.74 -15.55 33.17
C THR A 172 17.57 -16.42 32.70
N ASN A 173 17.96 -17.55 32.11
CA ASN A 173 17.23 -18.81 31.97
C ASN A 173 16.19 -18.93 30.85
N ASN A 174 16.74 -19.28 29.68
CA ASN A 174 16.19 -20.20 28.70
C ASN A 174 15.15 -21.18 29.28
N THR A 175 13.90 -21.03 28.87
CA THR A 175 13.06 -22.19 28.53
C THR A 175 12.29 -21.88 27.25
N ASN A 176 12.45 -22.77 26.29
CA ASN A 176 11.81 -22.73 24.98
C ASN A 176 10.29 -22.73 25.12
N ILE A 177 9.62 -21.67 24.66
CA ILE A 177 8.22 -21.75 24.22
C ILE A 177 8.14 -20.92 22.94
N ALA A 178 8.11 -21.61 21.80
CA ALA A 178 7.70 -21.03 20.54
C ALA A 178 6.20 -20.66 20.67
N SER A 179 5.90 -19.37 20.83
CA SER A 179 4.54 -18.85 20.66
C SER A 179 4.32 -18.61 19.17
N THR A 180 3.60 -19.56 18.57
CA THR A 180 3.00 -19.42 17.24
C THR A 180 1.81 -18.47 17.38
N ASP A 181 1.99 -17.20 17.07
CA ASP A 181 0.90 -16.23 17.06
C ASP A 181 0.02 -16.46 15.81
N ASN A 182 -1.10 -17.14 16.03
CA ASN A 182 -2.15 -17.42 15.06
C ASN A 182 -3.29 -16.37 15.17
N SER A 183 -2.99 -15.08 15.05
CA SER A 183 -4.01 -14.06 14.80
C SER A 183 -4.05 -13.76 13.31
N THR A 184 -5.02 -14.38 12.63
CA THR A 184 -5.31 -14.12 11.22
C THR A 184 -5.98 -12.76 11.10
N ASP A 185 -5.19 -11.69 11.08
CA ASP A 185 -5.66 -10.35 10.74
C ASP A 185 -6.22 -10.38 9.31
N SER A 186 -7.52 -10.14 9.18
CA SER A 186 -8.28 -10.28 7.94
C SER A 186 -7.94 -9.23 6.86
N ASN A 187 -6.90 -8.42 7.06
CA ASN A 187 -6.39 -7.43 6.10
C ASN A 187 -4.87 -7.57 5.85
N SER A 188 -4.23 -8.66 6.31
CA SER A 188 -2.76 -8.82 6.28
C SER A 188 -2.15 -8.94 4.87
N TRP A 189 -2.94 -9.22 3.84
CA TRP A 189 -2.45 -9.44 2.47
C TRP A 189 -1.90 -8.19 1.76
N PHE A 190 -2.18 -6.99 2.28
CA PHE A 190 -1.69 -5.72 1.72
C PHE A 190 -0.67 -5.01 2.60
N ASN A 191 -0.32 -5.55 3.76
CA ASN A 191 0.75 -5.00 4.59
C ASN A 191 2.11 -5.52 4.06
N PRO A 192 3.02 -4.65 3.56
CA PRO A 192 4.34 -5.05 3.09
C PRO A 192 5.13 -5.85 4.13
N GLN A 193 4.95 -5.51 5.42
CA GLN A 193 5.63 -6.16 6.54
C GLN A 193 5.12 -7.59 6.78
N ALA A 194 3.81 -7.84 6.62
CA ALA A 194 3.23 -9.17 6.78
C ALA A 194 3.65 -10.12 5.64
N ILE A 195 3.81 -9.59 4.43
CA ILE A 195 4.36 -10.36 3.29
C ILE A 195 5.83 -10.68 3.55
N GLU A 196 6.59 -9.71 4.06
CA GLU A 196 7.98 -9.89 4.44
C GLU A 196 8.13 -10.97 5.53
N ASP A 197 7.32 -10.93 6.58
CA ASP A 197 7.35 -11.93 7.67
C ASP A 197 6.99 -13.33 7.18
N HIS A 198 6.00 -13.46 6.28
CA HIS A 198 5.63 -14.75 5.71
C HIS A 198 6.72 -15.32 4.78
N VAL A 199 7.34 -14.46 3.96
CA VAL A 199 8.43 -14.84 3.06
C VAL A 199 9.70 -15.16 3.85
N ASN A 200 9.99 -14.40 4.90
CA ASN A 200 11.13 -14.63 5.78
C ASN A 200 10.97 -15.89 6.64
N ALA A 201 9.74 -16.22 7.06
CA ALA A 201 9.42 -17.46 7.76
C ALA A 201 9.70 -18.71 6.91
N LEU A 202 9.60 -18.60 5.58
CA LEU A 202 9.93 -19.66 4.62
C LEU A 202 11.44 -19.78 4.35
N GLY A 203 12.25 -18.82 4.83
CA GLY A 203 13.69 -18.79 4.63
C GLY A 203 14.07 -18.82 3.14
N PRO A 204 15.05 -19.64 2.71
CA PRO A 204 15.43 -19.76 1.30
C PRO A 204 14.30 -20.20 0.36
N TRP A 205 13.22 -20.80 0.87
CA TRP A 205 12.09 -21.24 0.06
C TRP A 205 11.14 -20.11 -0.33
N GLY A 206 11.18 -18.98 0.37
CA GLY A 206 10.30 -17.83 0.12
C GLY A 206 10.41 -17.30 -1.32
N ILE A 207 11.60 -17.37 -1.91
CA ILE A 207 11.87 -16.93 -3.29
C ILE A 207 11.15 -17.79 -4.33
N TYR A 208 11.07 -19.11 -4.11
CA TYR A 208 10.38 -20.04 -4.99
C TYR A 208 8.87 -19.93 -4.84
N TYR A 209 8.39 -19.79 -3.60
CA TYR A 209 6.98 -19.54 -3.31
C TYR A 209 6.50 -18.26 -4.00
N PHE A 210 7.25 -17.17 -3.85
CA PHE A 210 6.96 -15.91 -4.51
C PHE A 210 6.86 -16.07 -6.04
N GLY A 211 7.82 -16.77 -6.65
CA GLY A 211 7.81 -17.02 -8.08
C GLY A 211 6.60 -17.84 -8.55
N LEU A 212 6.17 -18.84 -7.77
CA LEU A 212 4.96 -19.62 -8.06
C LEU A 212 3.69 -18.77 -8.00
N VAL A 213 3.57 -17.93 -6.98
CA VAL A 213 2.43 -16.99 -6.85
C VAL A 213 2.42 -16.01 -8.02
N TYR A 214 3.58 -15.46 -8.39
CA TYR A 214 3.73 -14.59 -9.55
C TYR A 214 3.23 -15.27 -10.82
N VAL A 215 3.67 -16.50 -11.07
CA VAL A 215 3.24 -17.29 -12.24
C VAL A 215 1.73 -17.51 -12.24
N ALA A 216 1.15 -17.88 -11.09
CA ALA A 216 -0.28 -18.13 -10.97
C ALA A 216 -1.12 -16.88 -11.27
N ILE A 217 -0.73 -15.74 -10.71
CA ILE A 217 -1.39 -14.43 -10.89
C ILE A 217 -1.36 -13.99 -12.36
N GLU A 218 -0.21 -14.14 -13.02
CA GLU A 218 -0.07 -13.84 -14.45
C GLU A 218 -0.95 -14.73 -15.33
N ILE A 219 -1.02 -16.03 -15.04
CA ILE A 219 -1.86 -16.97 -15.80
C ILE A 219 -3.34 -16.58 -15.69
N VAL A 220 -3.79 -16.07 -14.54
CA VAL A 220 -5.18 -15.61 -14.35
C VAL A 220 -5.42 -14.15 -14.80
N CYS A 221 -4.47 -13.54 -15.49
CA CYS A 221 -4.56 -12.18 -16.03
C CYS A 221 -4.71 -11.06 -14.99
N ILE A 222 -4.20 -11.26 -13.77
CA ILE A 222 -4.14 -10.21 -12.76
C ILE A 222 -2.87 -9.37 -12.97
N PRO A 223 -2.93 -8.03 -12.86
CA PRO A 223 -1.75 -7.17 -13.04
C PRO A 223 -0.62 -7.52 -12.05
N ALA A 224 0.57 -7.84 -12.58
CA ALA A 224 1.72 -8.25 -11.77
C ALA A 224 2.63 -7.09 -11.33
N VAL A 225 2.31 -5.84 -11.69
CA VAL A 225 3.11 -4.65 -11.30
C VAL A 225 3.34 -4.57 -9.78
N PRO A 226 2.32 -4.76 -8.91
CA PRO A 226 2.54 -4.75 -7.47
C PRO A 226 3.55 -5.81 -7.03
N LEU A 227 3.43 -7.03 -7.57
CA LEU A 227 4.36 -8.13 -7.27
C LEU A 227 5.78 -7.79 -7.72
N THR A 228 5.97 -7.20 -8.91
CA THR A 228 7.30 -6.83 -9.38
C THR A 228 7.99 -5.82 -8.46
N ILE A 229 7.23 -4.84 -7.92
CA ILE A 229 7.74 -3.90 -6.92
C ILE A 229 8.07 -4.63 -5.61
N THR A 230 7.15 -5.48 -5.13
CA THR A 230 7.35 -6.29 -3.93
C THR A 230 8.57 -7.22 -4.03
N ALA A 231 8.86 -7.78 -5.21
CA ALA A 231 10.04 -8.62 -5.40
C ALA A 231 11.36 -7.85 -5.16
N GLY A 232 11.40 -6.59 -5.61
CA GLY A 232 12.54 -5.70 -5.35
C GLY A 232 12.65 -5.27 -3.90
N TYR A 233 11.51 -5.04 -3.24
CA TYR A 233 11.42 -4.74 -1.81
C TYR A 233 11.96 -5.90 -0.96
N LEU A 234 11.51 -7.12 -1.22
CA LEU A 234 11.82 -8.30 -0.40
C LEU A 234 13.22 -8.88 -0.64
N PHE A 235 13.63 -9.00 -1.91
CA PHE A 235 14.83 -9.75 -2.28
C PHE A 235 16.00 -8.84 -2.70
N GLY A 236 15.77 -7.53 -2.71
CA GLY A 236 16.69 -6.55 -3.29
C GLY A 236 16.71 -6.58 -4.81
N ILE A 237 17.45 -5.64 -5.41
CA ILE A 237 17.39 -5.39 -6.86
C ILE A 237 17.71 -6.61 -7.72
N TRP A 238 18.87 -7.27 -7.51
CA TRP A 238 19.37 -8.30 -8.42
C TRP A 238 18.59 -9.61 -8.31
N LYS A 239 18.28 -10.04 -7.07
CA LYS A 239 17.53 -11.28 -6.84
C LYS A 239 16.05 -11.10 -7.18
N GLY A 240 15.46 -9.97 -6.80
CA GLY A 240 14.09 -9.61 -7.16
C GLY A 240 13.90 -9.59 -8.67
N PHE A 241 14.80 -8.91 -9.39
CA PHE A 241 14.80 -8.86 -10.85
C PHE A 241 14.93 -10.25 -11.50
N ALA A 242 15.86 -11.08 -11.03
CA ALA A 242 16.04 -12.43 -11.56
C ALA A 242 14.79 -13.30 -11.37
N VAL A 243 14.17 -13.24 -10.18
CA VAL A 243 12.94 -13.97 -9.88
C VAL A 243 11.78 -13.51 -10.75
N VAL A 244 11.61 -12.20 -10.91
CA VAL A 244 10.57 -11.65 -11.78
C VAL A 244 10.77 -12.11 -13.22
N LEU A 245 11.98 -12.03 -13.78
CA LEU A 245 12.23 -12.46 -15.15
C LEU A 245 11.95 -13.96 -15.35
N ILE A 246 12.41 -14.80 -14.43
CA ILE A 246 12.18 -16.26 -14.52
C ILE A 246 10.69 -16.57 -14.39
N SER A 247 10.00 -15.92 -13.45
CA SER A 247 8.58 -16.14 -13.18
C SER A 247 7.71 -15.63 -14.33
N ALA A 248 7.91 -14.40 -14.78
CA ALA A 248 7.23 -13.81 -15.93
C ALA A 248 7.50 -14.60 -17.21
N GLY A 249 8.75 -15.02 -17.45
CA GLY A 249 9.10 -15.88 -18.59
C GLY A 249 8.41 -17.24 -18.54
N THR A 250 8.29 -17.84 -17.36
CA THR A 250 7.59 -19.12 -17.15
C THR A 250 6.09 -18.95 -17.38
N ALA A 251 5.49 -17.90 -16.82
CA ALA A 251 4.08 -17.58 -16.99
C ALA A 251 3.73 -17.29 -18.46
N ALA A 252 4.58 -16.54 -19.15
CA ALA A 252 4.44 -16.25 -20.58
C ALA A 252 4.52 -17.54 -21.41
N ALA A 253 5.47 -18.43 -21.12
CA ALA A 253 5.59 -19.72 -21.80
C ALA A 253 4.35 -20.61 -21.60
N LEU A 254 3.83 -20.68 -20.37
CA LEU A 254 2.63 -21.45 -20.03
C LEU A 254 1.39 -20.87 -20.72
N SER A 255 1.13 -19.56 -20.55
CA SER A 255 0.01 -18.86 -21.17
C SER A 255 0.05 -18.99 -22.69
N PHE A 256 1.24 -18.90 -23.28
CA PHE A 256 1.42 -19.06 -24.72
C PHE A 256 1.13 -20.49 -25.18
N THR A 257 1.51 -21.50 -24.41
CA THR A 257 1.22 -22.91 -24.74
C THR A 257 -0.27 -23.22 -24.60
N ILE A 258 -0.91 -22.69 -23.57
CA ILE A 258 -2.36 -22.79 -23.35
C ILE A 258 -3.12 -22.09 -24.50
N GLY A 259 -2.72 -20.87 -24.85
CA GLY A 259 -3.32 -20.11 -25.96
C GLY A 259 -3.16 -20.79 -27.31
N ARG A 260 -1.98 -21.38 -27.58
CA ARG A 260 -1.68 -22.11 -28.82
C ARG A 260 -2.59 -23.31 -29.02
N THR A 261 -2.88 -24.02 -27.94
CA THR A 261 -3.59 -25.31 -27.96
C THR A 261 -5.10 -25.12 -27.88
N LEU A 262 -5.58 -24.18 -27.06
CA LEU A 262 -7.02 -23.99 -26.82
C LEU A 262 -7.65 -22.85 -27.64
N LEU A 263 -6.95 -21.73 -27.82
CA LEU A 263 -7.55 -20.51 -28.37
C LEU A 263 -7.30 -20.32 -29.87
N ARG A 264 -6.21 -20.88 -30.43
CA ARG A 264 -5.78 -20.59 -31.82
C ARG A 264 -6.88 -20.80 -32.86
N SER A 265 -7.56 -21.95 -32.83
CA SER A 265 -8.60 -22.31 -33.81
C SER A 265 -9.85 -21.43 -33.70
N TYR A 266 -10.19 -20.97 -32.49
CA TYR A 266 -11.32 -20.07 -32.26
C TYR A 266 -11.01 -18.64 -32.72
N VAL A 267 -9.82 -18.16 -32.38
CA VAL A 267 -9.39 -16.78 -32.66
C VAL A 267 -9.11 -16.56 -34.14
N LEU A 268 -8.48 -17.52 -34.84
CA LEU A 268 -8.28 -17.43 -36.29
C LEU A 268 -9.61 -17.24 -37.03
N ARG A 269 -10.61 -18.07 -36.72
CA ARG A 269 -11.96 -17.95 -37.31
C ARG A 269 -12.64 -16.60 -37.05
N LYS A 270 -12.36 -15.98 -35.90
CA LYS A 270 -13.00 -14.71 -35.50
C LYS A 270 -12.24 -13.48 -36.00
N LEU A 271 -10.92 -13.58 -36.14
CA LEU A 271 -10.04 -12.48 -36.51
C LEU A 271 -9.58 -12.50 -37.98
N GLU A 272 -9.90 -13.54 -38.74
CA GLU A 272 -9.60 -13.66 -40.18
C GLU A 272 -10.11 -12.47 -41.02
N GLY A 273 -11.16 -11.78 -40.57
CA GLY A 273 -11.72 -10.60 -41.22
C GLY A 273 -11.01 -9.28 -40.93
N TYR A 274 -10.10 -9.21 -39.94
CA TYR A 274 -9.49 -7.95 -39.50
C TYR A 274 -8.12 -7.73 -40.20
N PRO A 275 -7.98 -6.68 -41.04
CA PRO A 275 -6.74 -6.45 -41.79
C PRO A 275 -5.54 -6.13 -40.88
N LYS A 276 -5.75 -5.43 -39.76
CA LYS A 276 -4.71 -5.12 -38.77
C LYS A 276 -4.12 -6.39 -38.13
N PHE A 277 -4.96 -7.39 -37.84
CA PHE A 277 -4.50 -8.68 -37.30
C PHE A 277 -3.61 -9.43 -38.30
N LYS A 278 -3.98 -9.46 -39.59
CA LYS A 278 -3.17 -10.10 -40.63
C LYS A 278 -1.81 -9.42 -40.84
N LYS A 279 -1.77 -8.08 -40.81
CA LYS A 279 -0.50 -7.33 -40.88
C LYS A 279 0.42 -7.71 -39.71
N LEU A 280 -0.12 -7.69 -38.49
CA LEU A 280 0.62 -8.03 -37.28
C LEU A 280 1.09 -9.49 -37.26
N ASP A 281 0.21 -10.43 -37.62
CA ASP A 281 0.53 -11.86 -37.71
C ASP A 281 1.68 -12.11 -38.71
N LYS A 282 1.61 -11.49 -39.89
CA LYS A 282 2.69 -11.59 -40.90
C LYS A 282 4.01 -11.01 -40.40
N ALA A 283 3.98 -9.88 -39.70
CA ALA A 283 5.17 -9.26 -39.12
C ALA A 283 5.78 -10.16 -38.03
N LEU A 284 4.96 -10.71 -37.14
CA LEU A 284 5.34 -11.66 -36.09
C LEU A 284 5.85 -13.00 -36.65
N GLY A 285 5.34 -13.45 -37.81
CA GLY A 285 5.84 -14.64 -38.50
C GLY A 285 7.20 -14.45 -39.17
N LYS A 286 7.48 -13.25 -39.72
CA LYS A 286 8.72 -12.95 -40.45
C LYS A 286 9.86 -12.49 -39.53
N GLU A 287 9.58 -11.54 -38.62
CA GLU A 287 10.56 -10.94 -37.71
C GLU A 287 10.11 -11.06 -36.25
N GLY A 288 9.58 -12.23 -35.88
CA GLY A 288 8.92 -12.45 -34.59
C GLY A 288 9.68 -11.97 -33.37
N PHE A 289 10.98 -12.22 -33.28
CA PHE A 289 11.78 -11.77 -32.13
C PHE A 289 11.82 -10.24 -32.03
N ARG A 290 12.13 -9.55 -33.13
CA ARG A 290 12.29 -8.10 -33.17
C ARG A 290 10.95 -7.39 -32.94
N VAL A 291 9.90 -7.86 -33.60
CA VAL A 291 8.55 -7.32 -33.45
C VAL A 291 8.06 -7.53 -32.02
N MET A 292 8.25 -8.73 -31.46
CA MET A 292 7.84 -9.01 -30.08
C MET A 292 8.60 -8.17 -29.05
N PHE A 293 9.91 -8.01 -29.22
CA PHE A 293 10.74 -7.16 -28.37
C PHE A 293 10.26 -5.70 -28.37
N LEU A 294 9.98 -5.13 -29.55
CA LEU A 294 9.49 -3.76 -29.67
C LEU A 294 8.10 -3.59 -29.04
N ILE A 295 7.21 -4.57 -29.25
CA ILE A 295 5.87 -4.56 -28.66
C ILE A 295 5.94 -4.58 -27.13
N GLN A 296 6.82 -5.38 -26.54
CA GLN A 296 6.91 -5.51 -25.08
C GLN A 296 7.64 -4.36 -24.39
N ILE A 297 8.44 -3.59 -25.13
CA ILE A 297 8.94 -2.29 -24.66
C ILE A 297 7.83 -1.24 -24.66
N SER A 298 6.84 -1.38 -25.54
CA SER A 298 5.69 -0.49 -25.58
C SER A 298 4.70 -0.83 -24.45
N PRO A 299 4.24 0.15 -23.65
CA PRO A 299 3.34 -0.08 -22.53
C PRO A 299 1.86 -0.16 -22.92
N PHE A 300 1.58 -0.34 -24.21
CA PHE A 300 0.21 -0.24 -24.74
C PHE A 300 -0.65 -1.47 -24.45
N PHE A 301 -0.04 -2.66 -24.32
CA PHE A 301 -0.79 -3.92 -24.22
C PHE A 301 -0.60 -4.61 -22.87
N PRO A 302 -1.69 -5.01 -22.18
CA PRO A 302 -1.58 -5.75 -20.93
C PRO A 302 -0.81 -7.06 -21.11
N PHE A 303 0.29 -7.22 -20.37
CA PHE A 303 1.24 -8.33 -20.55
C PHE A 303 0.57 -9.72 -20.50
N ALA A 304 -0.23 -9.97 -19.47
CA ALA A 304 -0.88 -11.26 -19.27
C ALA A 304 -1.81 -11.65 -20.43
N MET A 305 -2.68 -10.72 -20.86
CA MET A 305 -3.57 -10.93 -22.00
C MET A 305 -2.78 -11.06 -23.31
N GLY A 306 -1.69 -10.30 -23.44
CA GLY A 306 -0.78 -10.34 -24.59
C GLY A 306 -0.28 -11.74 -24.85
N ASN A 307 0.21 -12.42 -23.83
CA ASN A 307 0.78 -13.76 -23.96
C ASN A 307 -0.20 -14.76 -24.61
N TYR A 308 -1.49 -14.69 -24.26
CA TYR A 308 -2.54 -15.50 -24.89
C TYR A 308 -2.84 -15.05 -26.32
N PHE A 309 -2.86 -13.73 -26.58
CA PHE A 309 -3.10 -13.19 -27.91
C PHE A 309 -1.99 -13.58 -28.90
N TYR A 310 -0.73 -13.31 -28.54
CA TYR A 310 0.43 -13.67 -29.37
C TYR A 310 0.47 -15.17 -29.65
N ALA A 311 -0.10 -15.98 -28.76
CA ALA A 311 -0.15 -17.42 -28.97
C ALA A 311 -1.01 -17.87 -30.14
N THR A 312 -1.94 -17.03 -30.57
CA THR A 312 -2.83 -17.29 -31.71
C THR A 312 -2.19 -16.92 -33.05
N THR A 313 -1.11 -16.14 -33.02
CA THR A 313 -0.34 -15.73 -34.19
C THR A 313 0.61 -16.83 -34.68
N SER A 314 1.31 -16.56 -35.77
CA SER A 314 2.30 -17.40 -36.45
C SER A 314 3.71 -17.29 -35.86
N ILE A 315 3.91 -16.49 -34.80
CA ILE A 315 5.20 -16.41 -34.11
C ILE A 315 5.64 -17.77 -33.56
N ASN A 316 6.93 -18.09 -33.72
CA ASN A 316 7.50 -19.28 -33.09
C ASN A 316 7.74 -19.05 -31.58
N PHE A 317 7.75 -20.13 -30.80
CA PHE A 317 7.88 -20.08 -29.34
C PHE A 317 9.13 -19.33 -28.87
N TRP A 318 10.29 -19.61 -29.46
CA TRP A 318 11.57 -19.06 -28.99
C TRP A 318 11.69 -17.57 -29.29
N SER A 319 11.26 -17.13 -30.48
CA SER A 319 11.19 -15.72 -30.83
C SER A 319 10.25 -14.95 -29.90
N PHE A 320 9.09 -15.53 -29.58
CA PHE A 320 8.17 -14.96 -28.59
C PHE A 320 8.83 -14.87 -27.21
N TRP A 321 9.42 -15.96 -26.72
CA TRP A 321 9.92 -16.05 -25.35
C TRP A 321 11.13 -15.14 -25.10
N PHE A 322 12.14 -15.18 -25.99
CA PHE A 322 13.31 -14.30 -25.87
C PHE A 322 12.95 -12.83 -26.13
N GLY A 323 12.08 -12.56 -27.11
CA GLY A 323 11.61 -11.19 -27.38
C GLY A 323 10.87 -10.61 -26.18
N THR A 324 10.05 -11.44 -25.51
CA THR A 324 9.33 -11.08 -24.30
C THR A 324 10.26 -10.82 -23.13
N LEU A 325 11.16 -11.75 -22.81
CA LEU A 325 12.09 -11.59 -21.69
C LEU A 325 12.94 -10.33 -21.82
N LEU A 326 13.50 -10.08 -23.01
CA LEU A 326 14.32 -8.90 -23.24
C LEU A 326 13.49 -7.61 -23.28
N GLY A 327 12.26 -7.67 -23.81
CA GLY A 327 11.38 -6.51 -23.89
C GLY A 327 10.90 -6.03 -22.51
N ILE A 328 10.56 -6.94 -21.60
CA ILE A 328 10.10 -6.60 -20.24
C ILE A 328 11.24 -6.28 -19.27
N SER A 329 12.48 -6.64 -19.60
CA SER A 329 13.64 -6.50 -18.72
C SER A 329 13.84 -5.06 -18.22
N PRO A 330 13.84 -4.02 -19.07
CA PRO A 330 14.07 -2.64 -18.61
C PRO A 330 12.99 -2.17 -17.63
N GLY A 331 11.70 -2.40 -17.95
CA GLY A 331 10.59 -2.03 -17.08
C GLY A 331 10.60 -2.79 -15.75
N SER A 332 10.85 -4.10 -15.80
CA SER A 332 10.93 -4.95 -14.61
C SER A 332 12.06 -4.52 -13.67
N PHE A 333 13.20 -4.12 -14.22
CA PHE A 333 14.32 -3.58 -13.44
C PHE A 333 13.94 -2.28 -12.73
N VAL A 334 13.26 -1.37 -13.44
CA VAL A 334 12.79 -0.10 -12.86
C VAL A 334 11.81 -0.31 -11.71
N TYR A 335 10.85 -1.23 -11.87
CA TYR A 335 9.90 -1.56 -10.81
C TYR A 335 10.58 -2.24 -9.61
N CYS A 336 11.48 -3.20 -9.84
CA CYS A 336 12.25 -3.83 -8.76
C CYS A 336 13.15 -2.83 -8.03
N TYR A 337 13.80 -1.92 -8.76
CA TYR A 337 14.59 -0.86 -8.15
C TYR A 337 13.73 0.05 -7.27
N SER A 338 12.54 0.43 -7.74
CA SER A 338 11.61 1.28 -6.98
C SER A 338 11.20 0.61 -5.65
N GLY A 339 10.91 -0.69 -5.68
CA GLY A 339 10.62 -1.46 -4.47
C GLY A 339 11.80 -1.55 -3.51
N HIS A 340 13.01 -1.78 -4.03
CA HIS A 340 14.23 -1.82 -3.22
C HIS A 340 14.53 -0.47 -2.57
N VAL A 341 14.40 0.64 -3.31
CA VAL A 341 14.57 1.99 -2.76
C VAL A 341 13.51 2.28 -1.69
N GLY A 342 12.25 1.92 -1.94
CA GLY A 342 11.18 2.04 -0.94
C GLY A 342 11.52 1.30 0.36
N GLN A 343 12.05 0.08 0.25
CA GLN A 343 12.52 -0.70 1.40
C GLN A 343 13.63 0.02 2.18
N THR A 344 14.63 0.58 1.49
CA THR A 344 15.74 1.29 2.14
C THR A 344 15.32 2.60 2.81
N LEU A 345 14.31 3.29 2.27
CA LEU A 345 13.77 4.52 2.86
C LEU A 345 12.95 4.23 4.12
N LEU A 346 12.20 3.14 4.14
CA LEU A 346 11.33 2.77 5.26
C LEU A 346 12.06 2.10 6.44
N SER A 347 13.18 1.43 6.17
CA SER A 347 13.82 0.57 7.18
C SER A 347 14.81 1.28 8.10
N ASP A 348 15.25 2.52 7.83
CA ASP A 348 16.24 3.32 8.59
C ASP A 348 17.57 2.58 8.95
N ALA A 349 17.70 1.34 8.46
CA ALA A 349 18.62 0.31 8.91
C ALA A 349 19.56 -0.07 7.76
N SER A 350 20.30 0.93 7.30
CA SER A 350 21.71 0.84 6.93
C SER A 350 22.05 2.12 6.20
N GLY A 351 23.03 2.88 6.70
CA GLY A 351 23.58 4.06 6.04
C GLY A 351 24.31 3.76 4.72
N MET A 352 23.88 2.76 3.95
CA MET A 352 24.31 2.57 2.57
C MET A 352 23.46 3.46 1.66
N ILE A 353 23.64 4.78 1.85
CA ILE A 353 23.20 5.78 0.90
C ILE A 353 23.98 5.50 -0.38
N TYR A 354 23.35 4.84 -1.37
CA TYR A 354 23.89 4.83 -2.72
C TYR A 354 24.18 6.27 -3.10
N PRO A 355 25.36 6.59 -3.64
CA PRO A 355 25.71 7.97 -3.93
C PRO A 355 24.60 8.64 -4.75
N TRP A 356 24.34 9.92 -4.49
CA TRP A 356 23.27 10.70 -5.11
C TRP A 356 23.19 10.56 -6.65
N TYR A 357 24.33 10.29 -7.30
CA TYR A 357 24.42 10.05 -8.74
C TYR A 357 23.71 8.77 -9.21
N VAL A 358 23.51 7.76 -8.36
CA VAL A 358 22.77 6.53 -8.69
C VAL A 358 21.28 6.84 -8.82
N TYR A 359 20.73 7.65 -7.91
CA TYR A 359 19.34 8.11 -7.99
C TYR A 359 19.12 9.02 -9.20
N ILE A 360 20.08 9.90 -9.51
CA ILE A 360 20.01 10.73 -10.72
C ILE A 360 20.13 9.89 -11.99
N LEU A 361 21.04 8.91 -12.03
CA LEU A 361 21.14 8.01 -13.17
C LEU A 361 19.85 7.21 -13.36
N PHE A 362 19.24 6.74 -12.28
CA PHE A 362 17.94 6.07 -12.32
C PHE A 362 16.83 7.01 -12.82
N LEU A 363 16.73 8.22 -12.27
CA LEU A 363 15.76 9.22 -12.70
C LEU A 363 15.93 9.55 -14.18
N LEU A 364 17.16 9.67 -14.67
CA LEU A 364 17.47 9.86 -16.08
C LEU A 364 17.04 8.65 -16.92
N VAL A 365 17.31 7.42 -16.47
CA VAL A 365 16.86 6.20 -17.16
C VAL A 365 15.33 6.13 -17.21
N VAL A 366 14.63 6.47 -16.12
CA VAL A 366 13.17 6.54 -16.08
C VAL A 366 12.65 7.62 -17.02
N ILE A 367 13.23 8.82 -17.01
CA ILE A 367 12.86 9.91 -17.93
C ILE A 367 13.08 9.48 -19.38
N VAL A 368 14.19 8.82 -19.69
CA VAL A 368 14.48 8.31 -21.04
C VAL A 368 13.47 7.22 -21.42
N ILE A 369 13.14 6.29 -20.52
CA ILE A 369 12.13 5.26 -20.77
C ILE A 369 10.76 5.90 -20.99
N LEU A 370 10.32 6.82 -20.13
CA LEU A 370 9.07 7.55 -20.28
C LEU A 370 9.03 8.37 -21.57
N HIS A 371 10.16 8.98 -21.95
CA HIS A 371 10.28 9.70 -23.22
C HIS A 371 10.21 8.77 -24.42
N LEU A 372 10.88 7.61 -24.37
CA LEU A 372 10.80 6.57 -25.41
C LEU A 372 9.39 6.00 -25.53
N ILE A 373 8.71 5.81 -24.41
CA ILE A 373 7.31 5.41 -24.33
C ILE A 373 6.42 6.47 -24.99
N ALA A 374 6.55 7.73 -24.57
CA ALA A 374 5.72 8.83 -25.07
C ALA A 374 5.95 9.08 -26.56
N THR A 375 7.20 9.06 -27.02
CA THR A 375 7.56 9.23 -28.44
C THR A 375 7.06 8.07 -29.29
N THR A 376 7.18 6.82 -28.81
CA THR A 376 6.68 5.66 -29.53
C THR A 376 5.15 5.64 -29.56
N ALA A 377 4.49 5.97 -28.45
CA ALA A 377 3.03 6.07 -28.39
C ALA A 377 2.51 7.14 -29.36
N ASN A 378 3.12 8.32 -29.39
CA ASN A 378 2.76 9.38 -30.33
C ASN A 378 2.99 8.96 -31.77
N ARG A 379 4.09 8.27 -32.07
CA ARG A 379 4.36 7.79 -33.44
C ARG A 379 3.32 6.77 -33.91
N ILE A 380 2.84 5.91 -33.02
CA ILE A 380 1.78 4.95 -33.34
C ILE A 380 0.45 5.66 -33.57
N ILE A 381 0.14 6.71 -32.81
CA ILE A 381 -1.06 7.53 -33.02
C ILE A 381 -0.99 8.23 -34.38
N GLU A 382 0.17 8.77 -34.75
CA GLU A 382 0.40 9.36 -36.08
C GLU A 382 0.24 8.31 -37.19
N GLU A 383 0.88 7.14 -37.07
CA GLU A 383 0.74 6.03 -38.04
C GLU A 383 -0.74 5.56 -38.16
N MET A 384 -1.50 5.56 -37.07
CA MET A 384 -2.94 5.20 -37.10
C MET A 384 -3.80 6.27 -37.75
N ASN A 385 -3.50 7.56 -37.52
CA ASN A 385 -4.21 8.67 -38.14
C ASN A 385 -3.90 8.75 -39.64
N GLU A 386 -2.65 8.51 -40.04
CA GLU A 386 -2.24 8.46 -41.46
C GLU A 386 -2.93 7.31 -42.21
N GLU A 387 -3.03 6.11 -41.61
CA GLU A 387 -3.78 4.99 -42.20
C GLU A 387 -5.29 5.30 -42.34
N GLU A 388 -5.87 6.10 -41.44
CA GLU A 388 -7.28 6.50 -41.48
C GLU A 388 -7.53 7.56 -42.57
N GLU A 389 -6.63 8.54 -42.70
CA GLU A 389 -6.67 9.54 -43.78
C GLU A 389 -6.46 8.94 -45.18
N GLU A 390 -5.57 7.96 -45.35
CA GLU A 390 -5.39 7.26 -46.63
C GLU A 390 -6.65 6.50 -47.06
N VAL A 391 -7.31 5.82 -46.12
CA VAL A 391 -8.53 5.05 -46.40
C VAL A 391 -9.69 5.96 -46.77
N ASP A 392 -9.86 7.09 -46.06
CA ASP A 392 -10.89 8.08 -46.37
C ASP A 392 -10.65 8.74 -47.74
N ASN A 393 -9.40 9.08 -48.07
CA ASN A 393 -9.04 9.62 -49.38
C ASN A 393 -9.28 8.63 -50.52
N GLU A 394 -8.91 7.35 -50.36
CA GLU A 394 -9.17 6.31 -51.36
C GLU A 394 -10.69 6.06 -51.54
N HIS A 395 -11.48 6.18 -50.46
CA HIS A 395 -12.93 6.07 -50.53
C HIS A 395 -13.57 7.26 -51.26
N LEU A 396 -13.07 8.48 -51.00
CA LEU A 396 -13.50 9.69 -51.68
C LEU A 396 -13.17 9.69 -53.18
N GLU A 397 -11.98 9.22 -53.56
CA GLU A 397 -11.56 9.11 -54.96
C GLU A 397 -12.41 8.11 -55.77
N LYS A 398 -12.87 7.02 -55.12
CA LYS A 398 -13.80 6.05 -55.74
C LYS A 398 -15.24 6.57 -55.88
N LEU A 399 -15.61 7.59 -55.10
CA LEU A 399 -16.94 8.22 -55.13
C LEU A 399 -17.01 9.42 -56.08
N THR A 400 -15.87 9.97 -56.52
CA THR A 400 -15.84 11.01 -57.54
C THR A 400 -15.99 10.41 -58.94
N PRO A 401 -17.09 10.66 -59.68
CA PRO A 401 -17.21 10.22 -61.05
C PRO A 401 -16.19 10.99 -61.91
N VAL A 402 -15.41 10.26 -62.70
CA VAL A 402 -14.51 10.81 -63.71
C VAL A 402 -15.37 11.55 -64.74
N THR A 403 -15.38 12.88 -64.68
CA THR A 403 -16.05 13.77 -65.65
C THR A 403 -15.24 13.98 -66.90
#